data_AF-A0A7S0NP35-F1
#
_entry.id   AF-A0A7S0NP35-F1
#
_cell.length_a   1.000
_cell.length_b   1.000
_cell.length_c   1.000
_cell.angle_alpha   90.00
_cell.angle_beta   90.00
_cell.angle_gamma   90.00
#
_symmetry.space_group_name_H-M   'P 1'
#
loop_
_entity.id
_entity.type
_entity.pdbx_description
1 polymer ?
#
loop_
_entity_poly.entity_id
_entity_poly.type
_entity_poly.pdbx_seq_one_letter_code
_entity_poly.pdbx_strand_id
1 'polypeptide(L)'
;KGFTLACKLSVQKASARRPSGDDTGRSFARAKGELQNNGELARELVLRFCTGISKALLSSVVLEKLVVSIPEEAPAVCVRAQREYLEHLGIEMEWGCQALARVPQRFADDGEVMQAFKGFTLACKLSVQKASARRPSGDDTGRSFARAKGELQNNGELARELVLRFCTGISKALLSSVVLEKLVVSIPEEAPAVCVRAQREYLEHLGIEMEWGCQALARVPQRFADDGEVMQAFKGFTLAC
;
A
#
# COMPACT_ATOMS: atom_id res chain seq x y z
N LYS A 1 2.81 22.51 -1.44
CA LYS A 1 3.28 21.73 -2.62
C LYS A 1 3.12 20.21 -2.46
N GLY A 2 3.17 19.62 -1.24
CA GLY A 2 3.09 18.15 -1.07
C GLY A 2 1.71 17.49 -1.28
N PHE A 3 0.60 18.13 -0.89
CA PHE A 3 -0.75 17.55 -1.02
C PHE A 3 -1.19 17.36 -2.48
N THR A 4 -0.83 18.31 -3.33
CA THR A 4 -1.16 18.31 -4.76
C THR A 4 -0.45 17.19 -5.53
N LEU A 5 0.74 16.74 -5.07
CA LEU A 5 1.48 15.67 -5.73
C LEU A 5 0.90 14.28 -5.41
N ALA A 6 0.49 14.03 -4.17
CA ALA A 6 -0.11 12.76 -3.77
C ALA A 6 -1.47 12.51 -4.46
N CYS A 7 -2.33 13.54 -4.55
CA CYS A 7 -3.57 13.43 -5.33
C CYS A 7 -3.33 13.31 -6.84
N LYS A 8 -2.38 14.06 -7.43
CA LYS A 8 -2.12 13.99 -8.87
C LYS A 8 -1.55 12.65 -9.33
N LEU A 9 -0.72 11.99 -8.52
CA LEU A 9 -0.15 10.68 -8.85
C LEU A 9 -1.17 9.53 -8.78
N SER A 10 -2.21 9.64 -7.94
CA SER A 10 -3.27 8.62 -7.85
C SER A 10 -4.33 8.72 -8.96
N VAL A 11 -4.57 9.91 -9.52
CA VAL A 11 -5.61 10.13 -10.55
C VAL A 11 -5.24 9.53 -11.91
N GLN A 12 -3.95 9.41 -12.24
CA GLN A 12 -3.53 8.92 -13.57
C GLN A 12 -3.55 7.38 -13.75
N LYS A 13 -3.77 6.59 -12.69
CA LYS A 13 -3.71 5.10 -12.77
C LYS A 13 -4.99 4.36 -12.41
N ALA A 14 -6.09 5.04 -12.03
CA ALA A 14 -7.27 4.37 -11.45
C ALA A 14 -8.58 4.56 -12.23
N SER A 15 -8.54 4.81 -13.55
CA SER A 15 -9.75 4.85 -14.39
C SER A 15 -10.16 3.45 -14.84
N ALA A 16 -10.62 2.63 -13.89
CA ALA A 16 -11.35 1.41 -14.18
C ALA A 16 -12.52 1.34 -13.18
N ARG A 17 -13.75 1.47 -13.68
CA ARG A 17 -14.98 1.35 -12.89
C ARG A 17 -14.94 0.02 -12.12
N ARG A 18 -14.80 0.07 -10.79
CA ARG A 18 -14.88 -1.13 -9.95
C ARG A 18 -16.34 -1.56 -9.80
N PRO A 19 -16.62 -2.88 -9.87
CA PRO A 19 -17.94 -3.41 -9.57
C PRO A 19 -18.28 -3.22 -8.09
N SER A 20 -19.55 -2.96 -7.81
CA SER A 20 -20.15 -2.67 -6.51
C SER A 20 -20.29 -3.92 -5.61
N GLY A 21 -19.24 -4.73 -5.51
CA GLY A 21 -19.23 -5.99 -4.79
C GLY A 21 -18.16 -6.01 -3.71
N ASP A 22 -18.63 -6.11 -2.47
CA ASP A 22 -17.91 -6.35 -1.21
C ASP A 22 -17.27 -5.14 -0.51
N ASP A 23 -17.98 -4.66 0.52
CA ASP A 23 -17.63 -3.51 1.39
C ASP A 23 -16.71 -3.93 2.56
N THR A 24 -16.29 -5.20 2.58
CA THR A 24 -15.62 -5.90 3.70
C THR A 24 -14.24 -5.37 4.08
N GLY A 25 -13.65 -4.46 3.30
CA GLY A 25 -12.33 -3.88 3.57
C GLY A 25 -12.30 -2.41 3.98
N ARG A 26 -13.45 -1.73 4.07
CA ARG A 26 -13.49 -0.27 4.25
C ARG A 26 -13.30 0.15 5.70
N SER A 27 -12.58 1.24 5.91
CA SER A 27 -12.40 1.84 7.24
C SER A 27 -13.60 2.70 7.66
N PHE A 28 -14.42 3.13 6.69
CA PHE A 28 -15.60 3.96 6.93
C PHE A 28 -16.78 3.48 6.08
N ALA A 29 -17.95 3.39 6.70
CA ALA A 29 -19.19 3.09 5.99
C ALA A 29 -19.55 4.24 5.03
N ARG A 30 -19.88 3.88 3.79
CA ARG A 30 -20.35 4.84 2.76
C ARG A 30 -21.65 5.52 3.20
N ALA A 31 -21.80 6.81 2.90
CA ALA A 31 -23.06 7.50 3.14
C ALA A 31 -24.22 6.87 2.33
N LYS A 32 -25.42 6.90 2.89
CA LYS A 32 -26.64 6.46 2.19
C LYS A 32 -27.06 7.51 1.15
N GLY A 33 -27.44 7.07 -0.04
CA GLY A 33 -27.96 7.93 -1.11
C GLY A 33 -26.94 8.28 -2.19
N GLU A 34 -27.28 9.29 -3.00
CA GLU A 34 -26.39 9.82 -4.04
C GLU A 34 -25.27 10.66 -3.41
N LEU A 35 -24.04 10.46 -3.89
CA LEU A 35 -22.89 11.23 -3.44
C LEU A 35 -22.81 12.54 -4.20
N GLN A 36 -22.50 13.64 -3.49
CA GLN A 36 -22.20 14.92 -4.12
C GLN A 36 -21.01 14.76 -5.07
N ASN A 37 -21.23 15.07 -6.35
CA ASN A 37 -20.24 14.96 -7.42
C ASN A 37 -20.11 16.23 -8.27
N ASN A 38 -20.73 17.32 -7.83
CA ASN A 38 -20.74 18.60 -8.53
C ASN A 38 -20.90 19.78 -7.55
N GLY A 39 -20.84 21.00 -8.11
CA GLY A 39 -21.01 22.25 -7.36
C GLY A 39 -19.79 22.62 -6.54
N GLU A 40 -20.03 23.27 -5.40
CA GLU A 40 -18.99 23.62 -4.44
C GLU A 40 -19.18 22.87 -3.12
N LEU A 41 -18.08 22.53 -2.44
CA LEU A 41 -18.15 21.99 -1.08
C LEU A 41 -18.62 23.07 -0.10
N ALA A 42 -19.65 22.78 0.68
CA ALA A 42 -20.03 23.66 1.78
C ALA A 42 -18.85 23.83 2.76
N ARG A 43 -18.72 25.02 3.35
CA ARG A 43 -17.69 25.36 4.34
C ARG A 43 -17.63 24.31 5.46
N GLU A 44 -18.80 23.96 5.99
CA GLU A 44 -19.00 23.02 7.08
C GLU A 44 -18.54 21.60 6.70
N LEU A 45 -18.73 21.20 5.44
CA LEU A 45 -18.23 19.92 4.93
C LEU A 45 -16.70 19.91 4.85
N VAL A 46 -16.06 21.01 4.43
CA VAL A 46 -14.60 21.12 4.42
C VAL A 46 -14.03 21.00 5.83
N LEU A 47 -14.62 21.71 6.81
CA LEU A 47 -14.23 21.63 8.21
C LEU A 47 -14.41 20.22 8.77
N ARG A 48 -15.59 19.60 8.54
CA ARG A 48 -15.90 18.24 8.99
C ARG A 48 -14.96 17.22 8.37
N PHE A 49 -14.66 17.33 7.08
CA PHE A 49 -13.67 16.49 6.42
C PHE A 49 -12.30 16.65 7.06
N CYS A 50 -11.75 17.86 7.10
CA CYS A 50 -10.38 18.09 7.56
C CYS A 50 -10.17 17.65 9.00
N THR A 51 -11.10 17.99 9.90
CA THR A 51 -11.00 17.61 11.32
C THR A 51 -11.23 16.11 11.53
N GLY A 52 -12.22 15.54 10.84
CA GLY A 52 -12.57 14.13 10.92
C GLY A 52 -11.47 13.21 10.42
N ILE A 53 -10.96 13.46 9.20
CA ILE A 53 -9.89 12.63 8.62
C ILE A 53 -8.57 12.79 9.38
N SER A 54 -8.27 13.96 9.94
CA SER A 54 -7.09 14.15 10.80
C SER A 54 -7.10 13.22 12.01
N LYS A 55 -8.25 13.15 12.69
CA LYS A 55 -8.45 12.24 13.84
C LYS A 55 -8.34 10.78 13.40
N ALA A 56 -8.96 10.45 12.28
CA ALA A 56 -8.95 9.10 11.76
C ALA A 56 -7.55 8.61 11.34
N LEU A 57 -6.77 9.43 10.62
CA LEU A 57 -5.39 9.11 10.22
C LEU A 57 -4.45 8.88 11.41
N LEU A 58 -4.75 9.49 12.56
CA LEU A 58 -3.98 9.35 13.79
C LEU A 58 -4.57 8.32 14.76
N SER A 59 -5.66 7.64 14.38
CA SER A 59 -6.26 6.57 15.17
C SER A 59 -5.39 5.31 15.18
N SER A 60 -5.53 4.46 16.21
CA SER A 60 -4.81 3.18 16.28
C SER A 60 -5.07 2.32 15.04
N VAL A 61 -6.33 2.23 14.59
CA VAL A 61 -6.74 1.41 13.44
C VAL A 61 -5.97 1.78 12.16
N VAL A 62 -5.89 3.08 11.82
CA VAL A 62 -5.16 3.50 10.61
C VAL A 62 -3.65 3.39 10.82
N LEU A 63 -3.15 3.71 12.01
CA LEU A 63 -1.72 3.58 12.32
C LEU A 63 -1.26 2.12 12.27
N GLU A 64 -2.05 1.17 12.75
CA GLU A 64 -1.76 -0.28 12.67
C GLU A 64 -1.69 -0.74 11.21
N LYS A 65 -2.67 -0.35 10.38
CA LYS A 65 -2.63 -0.58 8.93
C LYS A 65 -1.34 -0.01 8.31
N LEU A 66 -0.95 1.20 8.67
CA LEU A 66 0.29 1.84 8.18
C LEU A 66 1.56 1.13 8.69
N VAL A 67 1.56 0.62 9.93
CA VAL A 67 2.68 -0.11 10.52
C VAL A 67 2.94 -1.41 9.75
N VAL A 68 1.89 -2.18 9.45
CA VAL A 68 2.01 -3.46 8.73
C VAL A 68 2.17 -3.30 7.22
N SER A 69 1.84 -2.13 6.67
CA SER A 69 2.09 -1.82 5.25
C SER A 69 3.58 -1.65 4.99
N ILE A 70 4.03 -1.94 3.77
CA ILE A 70 5.39 -1.57 3.36
C ILE A 70 5.54 -0.04 3.36
N PRO A 71 6.73 0.52 3.68
CA PRO A 71 6.96 1.97 3.72
C PRO A 71 6.46 2.71 2.47
N GLU A 72 6.66 2.12 1.30
CA GLU A 72 6.32 2.66 -0.02
C GLU A 72 4.80 2.76 -0.24
N GLU A 73 4.02 1.91 0.43
CA GLU A 73 2.55 1.89 0.35
C GLU A 73 1.87 2.79 1.38
N ALA A 74 2.59 3.26 2.40
CA ALA A 74 2.01 4.12 3.44
C ALA A 74 1.26 5.35 2.89
N PRO A 75 1.75 6.06 1.84
CA PRO A 75 0.99 7.13 1.20
C PRO A 75 -0.33 6.64 0.59
N ALA A 76 -0.33 5.46 -0.05
CA ALA A 76 -1.52 4.90 -0.68
C ALA A 76 -2.60 4.52 0.34
N VAL A 77 -2.20 4.00 1.51
CA VAL A 77 -3.10 3.73 2.63
C VAL A 77 -3.74 5.02 3.16
N CYS A 78 -2.95 6.08 3.33
CA CYS A 78 -3.46 7.39 3.74
C CYS A 78 -4.46 7.96 2.73
N VAL A 79 -4.16 7.84 1.42
CA VAL A 79 -5.06 8.30 0.35
C VAL A 79 -6.35 7.49 0.32
N ARG A 80 -6.27 6.16 0.50
CA ARG A 80 -7.45 5.29 0.57
C ARG A 80 -8.37 5.69 1.72
N ALA A 81 -7.81 5.90 2.92
CA ALA A 81 -8.57 6.36 4.07
C ALA A 81 -9.24 7.72 3.81
N GLN A 82 -8.55 8.67 3.15
CA GLN A 82 -9.13 9.96 2.77
C GLN A 82 -10.31 9.82 1.80
N ARG A 83 -10.19 8.96 0.78
CA ARG A 83 -11.24 8.69 -0.20
C ARG A 83 -12.45 8.01 0.43
N GLU A 84 -12.23 7.01 1.28
CA GLU A 84 -13.32 6.37 2.03
C GLU A 84 -14.02 7.36 2.96
N TYR A 85 -13.28 8.28 3.58
CA TYR A 85 -13.86 9.31 4.44
C TYR A 85 -14.67 10.37 3.67
N LEU A 86 -14.29 10.67 2.42
CA LEU A 86 -15.12 11.51 1.54
C LEU A 86 -16.48 10.87 1.28
N GLU A 87 -16.50 9.59 0.90
CA GLU A 87 -17.75 8.89 0.66
C GLU A 87 -18.59 8.71 1.93
N HIS A 88 -17.95 8.56 3.09
CA HIS A 88 -18.61 8.56 4.39
C HIS A 88 -19.33 9.89 4.68
N LEU A 89 -18.80 11.01 4.17
CA LEU A 89 -19.43 12.33 4.27
C LEU A 89 -20.41 12.63 3.13
N GLY A 90 -20.71 11.67 2.26
CA GLY A 90 -21.63 11.86 1.14
C GLY A 90 -21.00 12.56 -0.06
N ILE A 91 -19.67 12.51 -0.21
CA ILE A 91 -18.93 13.15 -1.30
C ILE A 91 -18.32 12.08 -2.20
N GLU A 92 -18.50 12.20 -3.52
CA GLU A 92 -17.87 11.31 -4.49
C GLU A 92 -16.34 11.48 -4.43
N MET A 93 -15.60 10.37 -4.41
CA MET A 93 -14.19 10.36 -4.06
C MET A 93 -13.31 11.19 -5.03
N GLU A 94 -13.48 11.04 -6.33
CA GLU A 94 -12.62 11.69 -7.32
C GLU A 94 -12.91 13.19 -7.41
N TRP A 95 -14.20 13.54 -7.47
CA TRP A 95 -14.65 14.92 -7.43
C TRP A 95 -14.24 15.60 -6.11
N GLY A 96 -14.44 14.94 -4.97
CA GLY A 96 -14.08 15.45 -3.64
C GLY A 96 -12.59 15.75 -3.51
N CYS A 97 -11.72 14.87 -4.03
CA CYS A 97 -10.27 15.12 -4.08
C CYS A 97 -9.95 16.38 -4.91
N GLN A 98 -10.61 16.59 -6.05
CA GLN A 98 -10.41 17.78 -6.89
C GLN A 98 -10.92 19.06 -6.20
N ALA A 99 -12.08 18.99 -5.54
CA ALA A 99 -12.66 20.10 -4.81
C ALA A 99 -11.78 20.52 -3.62
N LEU A 100 -11.27 19.55 -2.84
CA LEU A 100 -10.35 19.80 -1.73
C LEU A 100 -9.03 20.44 -2.17
N ALA A 101 -8.54 20.14 -3.38
CA ALA A 101 -7.34 20.76 -3.92
C ALA A 101 -7.48 22.27 -4.13
N ARG A 102 -8.72 22.78 -4.26
CA ARG A 102 -9.04 24.21 -4.44
C ARG A 102 -9.30 24.95 -3.13
N VAL A 103 -9.37 24.24 -1.99
CA VAL A 103 -9.67 24.85 -0.67
C VAL A 103 -8.75 26.03 -0.33
N PRO A 104 -7.41 25.95 -0.49
CA PRO A 104 -6.53 27.08 -0.16
C PRO A 104 -6.80 28.35 -0.96
N GLN A 105 -7.37 28.23 -2.16
CA GLN A 105 -7.71 29.37 -3.02
C GLN A 105 -9.09 29.91 -2.66
N ARG A 106 -10.06 29.03 -2.45
CA ARG A 106 -11.46 29.41 -2.22
C ARG A 106 -11.72 29.94 -0.80
N PHE A 107 -10.98 29.45 0.18
CA PHE A 107 -11.15 29.80 1.60
C PHE A 107 -9.92 30.53 2.15
N ALA A 108 -9.18 31.28 1.31
CA ALA A 108 -7.94 31.93 1.70
C ALA A 108 -8.09 32.86 2.92
N ASP A 109 -9.23 33.56 3.01
CA ASP A 109 -9.55 34.51 4.09
C ASP A 109 -10.30 33.86 5.27
N ASP A 110 -10.69 32.59 5.16
CA ASP A 110 -11.36 31.85 6.23
C ASP A 110 -10.32 31.18 7.13
N GLY A 111 -9.95 31.88 8.20
CA GLY A 111 -8.92 31.44 9.14
C GLY A 111 -9.19 30.06 9.75
N GLU A 112 -10.45 29.74 10.04
CA GLU A 112 -10.84 28.46 10.63
C GLU A 112 -10.65 27.31 9.63
N VAL A 113 -11.15 27.48 8.40
CA VAL A 113 -10.98 26.48 7.34
C VAL A 113 -9.50 26.27 7.02
N MET A 114 -8.73 27.34 6.91
CA MET A 114 -7.29 27.25 6.63
C MET A 114 -6.51 26.61 7.76
N GLN A 115 -6.89 26.84 9.02
CA GLN A 115 -6.30 26.15 10.17
C GLN A 115 -6.62 24.65 10.14
N ALA A 116 -7.87 24.28 9.90
CA ALA A 116 -8.28 22.88 9.77
C ALA A 116 -7.57 22.17 8.61
N PHE A 117 -7.43 22.84 7.46
CA PHE A 117 -6.74 22.30 6.29
C PHE A 117 -5.23 22.11 6.52
N LYS A 118 -4.58 23.03 7.25
CA LYS A 118 -3.18 22.87 7.70
C LYS A 118 -3.05 21.70 8.67
N GLY A 119 -3.97 21.57 9.62
CA GLY A 119 -4.03 20.45 10.57
C GLY A 119 -4.15 19.10 9.85
N PHE A 120 -5.02 19.02 8.86
CA PHE A 120 -5.15 17.87 7.96
C PHE A 120 -3.85 17.53 7.23
N THR A 121 -3.22 18.52 6.59
CA THR A 121 -1.95 18.30 5.88
C THR A 121 -0.85 17.80 6.82
N LEU A 122 -0.82 18.30 8.05
CA LEU A 122 0.11 17.86 9.09
C LEU A 122 -0.21 16.43 9.56
N ALA A 123 -1.48 16.10 9.80
CA ALA A 123 -1.91 14.77 10.20
C ALA A 123 -1.49 13.69 9.19
N CYS A 124 -1.62 13.96 7.88
CA CYS A 124 -1.14 13.07 6.82
C CYS A 124 0.37 12.77 6.91
N LYS A 125 1.20 13.75 7.32
CA LYS A 125 2.64 13.53 7.50
C LYS A 125 2.93 12.80 8.79
N LEU A 126 2.27 13.21 9.88
CA LEU A 126 2.48 12.64 11.20
C LEU A 126 2.02 11.20 11.30
N SER A 127 0.96 10.80 10.59
CA SER A 127 0.50 9.41 10.60
C SER A 127 1.57 8.46 10.05
N VAL A 128 2.20 8.81 8.92
CA VAL A 128 3.29 8.03 8.32
C VAL A 128 4.52 8.01 9.23
N GLN A 129 4.89 9.16 9.82
CA GLN A 129 6.02 9.23 10.75
C GLN A 129 5.78 8.40 12.02
N LYS A 130 4.59 8.50 12.62
CA LYS A 130 4.21 7.72 13.80
C LYS A 130 4.17 6.22 13.49
N ALA A 131 3.62 5.83 12.35
CA ALA A 131 3.65 4.44 11.91
C ALA A 131 5.10 3.95 11.74
N SER A 132 5.96 4.75 11.11
CA SER A 132 7.37 4.42 10.95
C SER A 132 8.10 4.26 12.27
N ALA A 133 7.83 5.13 13.26
CA ALA A 133 8.43 5.04 14.60
C ALA A 133 7.88 3.87 15.45
N ARG A 134 6.68 3.38 15.13
CA ARG A 134 6.06 2.21 15.78
C ARG A 134 6.49 0.90 15.14
N ARG A 135 7.04 0.93 13.91
CA ARG A 135 7.65 -0.26 13.36
C ARG A 135 8.80 -0.64 14.28
N PRO A 136 8.90 -1.92 14.68
CA PRO A 136 10.00 -2.38 15.49
C PRO A 136 11.30 -1.94 14.82
N SER A 137 12.12 -1.20 15.56
CA SER A 137 13.35 -0.60 15.08
C SER A 137 14.35 -1.70 14.74
N GLY A 138 14.28 -2.22 13.52
CA GLY A 138 15.39 -2.86 12.83
C GLY A 138 16.20 -3.91 13.58
N ASP A 139 15.59 -4.71 14.46
CA ASP A 139 16.10 -6.05 14.68
C ASP A 139 15.41 -6.95 13.65
N ASP A 140 16.18 -7.75 12.92
CA ASP A 140 15.77 -8.79 11.97
C ASP A 140 14.76 -9.83 12.54
N THR A 141 14.29 -9.66 13.77
CA THR A 141 13.45 -10.59 14.55
C THR A 141 12.07 -10.85 13.93
N GLY A 142 11.61 -10.02 13.00
CA GLY A 142 10.35 -10.23 12.27
C GLY A 142 10.49 -10.93 10.92
N ARG A 143 11.70 -11.00 10.36
CA ARG A 143 11.94 -11.58 9.03
C ARG A 143 11.86 -13.09 9.11
N SER A 144 11.23 -13.69 8.10
CA SER A 144 11.28 -15.14 7.91
C SER A 144 12.66 -15.58 7.40
N PHE A 145 13.42 -14.68 6.78
CA PHE A 145 14.74 -14.96 6.20
C PHE A 145 15.77 -13.89 6.56
N ALA A 146 16.96 -14.35 6.95
CA ALA A 146 18.10 -13.46 7.21
C ALA A 146 18.54 -12.79 5.90
N ARG A 147 18.77 -11.47 5.95
CA ARG A 147 19.28 -10.71 4.79
C ARG A 147 20.65 -11.22 4.38
N ALA A 148 20.94 -11.27 3.07
CA ALA A 148 22.30 -11.53 2.60
C ALA A 148 23.27 -10.45 3.13
N LYS A 149 24.50 -10.88 3.47
CA LYS A 149 25.56 -9.97 3.86
C LYS A 149 26.14 -9.31 2.60
N GLY A 150 26.08 -7.98 2.51
CA GLY A 150 26.69 -7.21 1.42
C GLY A 150 25.69 -6.40 0.60
N GLU A 151 26.17 -5.87 -0.52
CA GLU A 151 25.34 -5.13 -1.48
C GLU A 151 24.41 -6.10 -2.22
N LEU A 152 23.14 -5.71 -2.34
CA LEU A 152 22.15 -6.50 -3.07
C LEU A 152 22.25 -6.21 -4.56
N GLN A 153 22.16 -7.26 -5.38
CA GLN A 153 22.06 -7.13 -6.83
C GLN A 153 20.78 -6.36 -7.19
N ASN A 154 20.94 -5.23 -7.89
CA ASN A 154 19.84 -4.35 -8.29
C ASN A 154 19.85 -4.00 -9.80
N ASN A 155 20.66 -4.72 -10.58
CA ASN A 155 20.81 -4.51 -12.01
C ASN A 155 21.27 -5.77 -12.74
N GLY A 156 21.32 -5.69 -14.06
CA GLY A 156 21.76 -6.76 -14.94
C GLY A 156 20.71 -7.84 -15.15
N GLU A 157 21.15 -9.05 -15.41
CA GLU A 157 20.30 -10.21 -15.54
C GLU A 157 20.46 -11.14 -14.34
N LEU A 158 19.36 -11.76 -13.88
CA LEU A 158 19.45 -12.82 -12.88
C LEU A 158 20.14 -14.05 -13.47
N ALA A 159 21.16 -14.56 -12.79
CA ALA A 159 21.76 -15.83 -13.17
C ALA A 159 20.70 -16.94 -13.13
N ARG A 160 20.79 -17.90 -14.06
CA ARG A 160 19.88 -19.06 -14.14
C ARG A 160 19.74 -19.75 -12.79
N GLU A 161 20.87 -19.95 -12.11
CA GLU A 161 20.97 -20.62 -10.82
C GLU A 161 20.24 -19.84 -9.72
N LEU A 162 20.25 -18.50 -9.77
CA LEU A 162 19.51 -17.66 -8.82
C LEU A 162 18.01 -17.76 -9.05
N VAL A 163 17.55 -17.84 -10.31
CA VAL A 163 16.13 -18.04 -10.62
C VAL A 163 15.65 -19.40 -10.09
N LEU A 164 16.43 -20.47 -10.34
CA LEU A 164 16.11 -21.81 -9.82
C LEU A 164 16.11 -21.84 -8.29
N ARG A 165 17.14 -21.27 -7.64
CA ARG A 165 17.21 -21.18 -6.18
C ARG A 165 16.03 -20.39 -5.61
N PHE A 166 15.67 -19.27 -6.23
CA PHE A 166 14.50 -18.50 -5.81
C PHE A 166 13.23 -19.34 -5.92
N CYS A 167 12.88 -19.83 -7.11
CA CYS A 167 11.60 -20.49 -7.35
C CYS A 167 11.43 -21.74 -6.47
N THR A 168 12.46 -22.58 -6.38
CA THR A 168 12.43 -23.79 -5.54
C THR A 168 12.47 -23.46 -4.05
N GLY A 169 13.30 -22.48 -3.67
CA GLY A 169 13.48 -22.06 -2.28
C GLY A 169 12.24 -21.42 -1.70
N ILE A 170 11.64 -20.45 -2.40
CA ILE A 170 10.44 -19.77 -1.92
C ILE A 170 9.23 -20.70 -1.90
N SER A 171 9.08 -21.61 -2.86
CA SER A 171 7.99 -22.61 -2.83
C SER A 171 8.06 -23.46 -1.57
N LYS A 172 9.27 -23.93 -1.21
CA LYS A 172 9.49 -24.66 0.05
C LYS A 172 9.24 -23.79 1.27
N ALA A 173 9.64 -22.52 1.21
CA ALA A 173 9.55 -21.63 2.35
C ALA A 173 8.12 -21.14 2.63
N LEU A 174 7.30 -20.91 1.61
CA LEU A 174 5.86 -20.64 1.75
C LEU A 174 5.11 -21.81 2.42
N LEU A 175 5.60 -23.03 2.20
CA LEU A 175 5.10 -24.24 2.84
C LEU A 175 5.77 -24.56 4.19
N SER A 176 6.70 -23.71 4.66
CA SER A 176 7.34 -23.90 5.96
C SER A 176 6.42 -23.49 7.11
N SER A 177 6.61 -24.11 8.29
CA SER A 177 5.81 -23.78 9.48
C SER A 177 5.85 -22.29 9.82
N VAL A 178 6.99 -21.61 9.64
CA VAL A 178 7.15 -20.18 9.96
C VAL A 178 6.21 -19.29 9.12
N VAL A 179 6.09 -19.58 7.82
CA VAL A 179 5.20 -18.79 6.94
C VAL A 179 3.76 -19.24 7.09
N LEU A 180 3.51 -20.54 7.22
CA LEU A 180 2.17 -21.08 7.44
C LEU A 180 1.56 -20.58 8.76
N GLU A 181 2.32 -20.49 9.85
CA GLU A 181 1.86 -19.91 11.11
C GLU A 181 1.42 -18.46 10.92
N LYS A 182 2.20 -17.66 10.18
CA LYS A 182 1.84 -16.27 9.83
C LYS A 182 0.57 -16.22 8.98
N LEU A 183 0.40 -17.15 8.03
CA LEU A 183 -0.80 -17.23 7.19
C LEU A 183 -2.04 -17.67 7.98
N VAL A 184 -1.91 -18.64 8.88
CA VAL A 184 -3.02 -19.18 9.70
C VAL A 184 -3.59 -18.13 10.64
N VAL A 185 -2.74 -17.25 11.20
CA VAL A 185 -3.20 -16.16 12.08
C VAL A 185 -3.64 -14.90 11.31
N SER A 186 -3.39 -14.85 10.00
CA SER A 186 -3.82 -13.73 9.15
C SER A 186 -5.26 -13.92 8.69
N ILE A 187 -6.00 -12.83 8.52
CA ILE A 187 -7.30 -12.90 7.84
C ILE A 187 -7.08 -13.22 6.34
N PRO A 188 -8.03 -13.89 5.66
CA PRO A 188 -7.85 -14.31 4.27
C PRO A 188 -7.42 -13.18 3.31
N GLU A 189 -7.88 -11.96 3.54
CA GLU A 189 -7.55 -10.77 2.74
C GLU A 189 -6.09 -10.33 2.87
N GLU A 190 -5.41 -10.71 3.95
CA GLU A 190 -4.01 -10.38 4.23
C GLU A 190 -3.04 -11.47 3.77
N ALA A 191 -3.53 -12.69 3.50
CA ALA A 191 -2.70 -13.81 3.05
C ALA A 191 -1.82 -13.47 1.82
N PRO A 192 -2.33 -12.78 0.78
CA PRO A 192 -1.48 -12.37 -0.35
C PRO A 192 -0.32 -11.45 0.07
N ALA A 193 -0.55 -10.54 1.01
CA ALA A 193 0.48 -9.62 1.49
C ALA A 193 1.57 -10.35 2.29
N VAL A 194 1.19 -11.38 3.07
CA VAL A 194 2.14 -12.25 3.78
C VAL A 194 3.01 -13.03 2.81
N CYS A 195 2.41 -13.63 1.77
CA CYS A 195 3.16 -14.34 0.72
C CYS A 195 4.14 -13.40 -0.02
N VAL A 196 3.68 -12.23 -0.43
CA VAL A 196 4.52 -11.22 -1.09
C VAL A 196 5.66 -10.77 -0.19
N ARG A 197 5.41 -10.56 1.10
CA ARG A 197 6.48 -10.22 2.06
C ARG A 197 7.52 -11.32 2.15
N ALA A 198 7.09 -12.58 2.29
CA ALA A 198 8.00 -13.73 2.33
C ALA A 198 8.84 -13.86 1.05
N GLN A 199 8.22 -13.67 -0.13
CA GLN A 199 8.92 -13.67 -1.42
C GLN A 199 10.00 -12.59 -1.47
N ARG A 200 9.68 -11.37 -1.05
CA ARG A 200 10.63 -10.26 -1.09
C ARG A 200 11.76 -10.43 -0.07
N GLU A 201 11.46 -10.91 1.14
CA GLU A 201 12.49 -11.25 2.13
C GLU A 201 13.42 -12.36 1.61
N TYR A 202 12.88 -13.33 0.87
CA TYR A 202 13.67 -14.40 0.25
C TYR A 202 14.56 -13.90 -0.90
N LEU A 203 14.13 -12.88 -1.65
CA LEU A 203 15.00 -12.19 -2.62
C LEU A 203 16.21 -11.57 -1.92
N GLU A 204 16.00 -10.82 -0.84
CA GLU A 204 17.10 -10.23 -0.10
C GLU A 204 18.00 -11.27 0.57
N HIS A 205 17.42 -12.40 1.00
CA HIS A 205 18.18 -13.55 1.50
C HIS A 205 19.13 -14.13 0.44
N LEU A 206 18.72 -14.11 -0.84
CA LEU A 206 19.55 -14.51 -1.97
C LEU A 206 20.49 -13.41 -2.48
N GLY A 207 20.54 -12.24 -1.83
CA GLY A 207 21.39 -11.13 -2.25
C GLY A 207 20.80 -10.31 -3.39
N ILE A 208 19.48 -10.30 -3.55
CA ILE A 208 18.77 -9.59 -4.61
C ILE A 208 17.94 -8.46 -4.00
N GLU A 209 18.00 -7.27 -4.58
CA GLU A 209 17.18 -6.14 -4.17
C GLU A 209 15.70 -6.42 -4.50
N MET A 210 14.79 -6.13 -3.56
CA MET A 210 13.40 -6.59 -3.60
C MET A 210 12.65 -6.12 -4.85
N GLU A 211 12.66 -4.83 -5.12
CA GLU A 211 11.83 -4.24 -6.19
C GLU A 211 12.37 -4.62 -7.58
N TRP A 212 13.69 -4.55 -7.75
CA TRP A 212 14.35 -5.01 -8.96
C TRP A 212 14.18 -6.52 -9.18
N GLY A 213 14.33 -7.33 -8.12
CA GLY A 213 14.17 -8.78 -8.18
C GLY A 213 12.77 -9.21 -8.61
N CYS A 214 11.72 -8.57 -8.08
CA CYS A 214 10.35 -8.79 -8.53
C CYS A 214 10.16 -8.48 -10.02
N GLN A 215 10.73 -7.37 -10.52
CA GLN A 215 10.67 -7.01 -11.93
C GLN A 215 11.43 -7.98 -12.83
N ALA A 216 12.60 -8.46 -12.37
CA ALA A 216 13.41 -9.44 -13.08
C ALA A 216 12.70 -10.80 -13.16
N LEU A 217 12.07 -11.25 -12.07
CA LEU A 217 11.29 -12.49 -12.02
C LEU A 217 10.07 -12.46 -12.93
N ALA A 218 9.41 -11.31 -13.07
CA ALA A 218 8.27 -11.16 -13.98
C ALA A 218 8.63 -11.42 -15.46
N ARG A 219 9.92 -11.39 -15.82
CA ARG A 219 10.44 -11.64 -17.18
C ARG A 219 10.95 -13.06 -17.39
N VAL A 220 10.90 -13.92 -16.36
CA VAL A 220 11.40 -15.30 -16.42
C VAL A 220 10.73 -16.11 -17.54
N PRO A 221 9.39 -16.09 -17.72
CA PRO A 221 8.75 -16.85 -18.79
C PRO A 221 9.23 -16.49 -20.19
N GLN A 222 9.54 -15.22 -20.44
CA GLN A 222 10.03 -14.76 -21.74
C GLN A 222 11.51 -15.09 -21.92
N ARG A 223 12.31 -14.97 -20.86
CA ARG A 223 13.78 -15.12 -20.93
C ARG A 223 14.23 -16.58 -20.93
N PHE A 224 13.49 -17.46 -20.26
CA PHE A 224 13.82 -18.87 -20.08
C PHE A 224 12.81 -19.80 -20.75
N ALA A 225 12.13 -19.33 -21.81
CA ALA A 225 11.06 -20.09 -22.48
C ALA A 225 11.51 -21.49 -22.94
N ASP A 226 12.77 -21.63 -23.36
CA ASP A 226 13.36 -22.90 -23.83
C ASP A 226 14.04 -23.72 -22.71
N ASP A 227 14.10 -23.19 -21.48
CA ASP A 227 14.71 -23.86 -20.33
C ASP A 227 13.64 -24.59 -19.51
N GLY A 228 13.42 -25.87 -19.86
CA GLY A 228 12.39 -26.69 -19.24
C GLY A 228 12.51 -26.80 -17.72
N GLU A 229 13.72 -26.80 -17.16
CA GLU A 229 13.94 -26.88 -15.71
C GLU A 229 13.51 -25.57 -15.02
N VAL A 230 13.93 -24.42 -15.55
CA VAL A 230 13.53 -23.11 -15.02
C VAL A 230 12.02 -22.92 -15.12
N MET A 231 11.42 -23.26 -16.25
CA MET A 231 9.97 -23.12 -16.45
C MET A 231 9.16 -24.05 -15.55
N GLN A 232 9.65 -25.27 -15.31
CA GLN A 232 9.03 -26.18 -14.35
C GLN A 232 9.11 -25.64 -12.91
N ALA A 233 10.27 -25.14 -12.50
CA ALA A 233 10.44 -24.52 -11.19
C ALA A 233 9.56 -23.27 -11.02
N PHE A 234 9.50 -22.42 -12.05
CA PHE A 234 8.66 -21.22 -12.06
C PHE A 234 7.17 -21.57 -11.98
N LYS A 235 6.71 -22.61 -12.69
CA LYS A 235 5.34 -23.12 -12.56
C LYS A 235 5.04 -23.60 -11.14
N GLY A 236 5.96 -24.35 -10.53
CA GLY A 236 5.85 -24.76 -9.12
C GLY A 236 5.70 -23.56 -8.17
N PHE A 237 6.52 -22.53 -8.38
CA PHE A 237 6.42 -21.27 -7.66
C PHE A 237 5.05 -20.60 -7.82
N THR A 238 4.54 -20.47 -9.06
CA THR A 238 3.23 -19.84 -9.29
C THR A 238 2.06 -20.61 -8.69
N LEU A 239 2.19 -21.92 -8.48
CA LEU A 239 1.17 -22.74 -7.82
C LEU A 239 1.24 -22.66 -6.29
N ALA A 240 2.42 -22.38 -5.74
CA ALA A 240 2.63 -22.24 -4.29
C ALA A 240 2.22 -20.87 -3.75
N CYS A 241 2.01 -19.88 -4.63
CA CYS A 241 1.63 -18.50 -4.30
C CYS A 241 0.13 -18.29 -4.54
#